data_AF-A0A7Y1ZWY4-F1
#
_entry.id   AF-A0A7Y1ZWY4-F1
#
_cell.length_a   1.000
_cell.length_b   1.000
_cell.length_c   1.000
_cell.angle_alpha   90.00
_cell.angle_beta   90.00
_cell.angle_gamma   90.00
#
_symmetry.space_group_name_H-M   'P 1'
#
loop_
_entity.id
_entity.type
_entity.pdbx_description
1 polymer ?
#
loop_
_entity_poly.entity_id
_entity_poly.type
_entity_poly.pdbx_seq_one_letter_code
_entity_poly.pdbx_strand_id
1 'polypeptide(L)'
;MLTAVVMSSGSSLAFSLVEGVVQVEDEEGHGEEVEVAENQLNPIAPELKEVVWGFGAFVVLAVVLRFVLFPKVRAGMAARYDSIQGDFEKAETLTASARAEVAEYEAQVASVRADAHGRVDAARATLEVERSEKIAAANARIAERRGAAAAEVEAARAAAGSEVAAAVSTVAASAAELATGRAPADSTVSTAVDQAMGANA
;
A
#
# COMPACT_ATOMS: atom_id res chain seq x y z
N MET A 1 -27.56 -48.67 -27.00
CA MET A 1 -27.09 -47.63 -26.07
C MET A 1 -26.82 -48.32 -24.74
N LEU A 2 -25.56 -48.55 -24.39
CA LEU A 2 -25.18 -49.14 -23.10
C LEU A 2 -24.69 -48.02 -22.19
N THR A 3 -25.43 -47.77 -21.12
CA THR A 3 -25.09 -46.79 -20.09
C THR A 3 -24.26 -47.50 -19.03
N ALA A 4 -23.02 -47.07 -18.82
CA ALA A 4 -22.16 -47.57 -17.73
C ALA A 4 -22.29 -46.65 -16.52
N VAL A 5 -22.57 -47.22 -15.35
CA VAL A 5 -22.47 -46.54 -14.05
C VAL A 5 -21.16 -46.99 -13.39
N VAL A 6 -20.30 -46.03 -13.06
CA VAL A 6 -19.03 -46.25 -12.35
C VAL A 6 -19.19 -45.73 -10.92
N MET A 7 -19.12 -46.63 -9.93
CA MET A 7 -18.91 -46.25 -8.53
C MET A 7 -17.46 -46.56 -8.14
N SER A 8 -16.78 -45.54 -7.61
CA SER A 8 -15.39 -45.60 -7.14
C SER A 8 -15.37 -45.82 -5.63
N SER A 9 -14.71 -46.89 -5.20
CA SER A 9 -14.15 -47.00 -3.85
C SER A 9 -12.96 -47.98 -3.87
N GLY A 10 -11.79 -47.50 -3.45
CA GLY A 10 -10.66 -48.29 -2.94
C GLY A 10 -10.12 -49.43 -3.81
N SER A 11 -9.09 -49.12 -4.61
CA SER A 11 -8.03 -50.02 -5.10
C SER A 11 -8.33 -51.29 -5.92
N SER A 12 -9.55 -51.55 -6.41
CA SER A 12 -9.75 -52.59 -7.43
C SER A 12 -10.92 -52.30 -8.37
N LEU A 13 -10.65 -52.34 -9.69
CA LEU A 13 -11.68 -52.25 -10.74
C LEU A 13 -12.15 -53.67 -11.10
N ALA A 14 -13.34 -54.06 -10.64
CA ALA A 14 -13.98 -55.32 -11.02
C ALA A 14 -15.03 -55.05 -12.12
N PHE A 15 -14.89 -55.73 -13.25
CA PHE A 15 -15.87 -55.71 -14.36
C PHE A 15 -16.70 -56.99 -14.29
N SER A 16 -17.97 -56.88 -13.93
CA SER A 16 -18.90 -58.01 -13.89
C SER A 16 -19.63 -58.11 -15.23
N LEU A 17 -19.39 -59.19 -15.97
CA LEU A 17 -20.19 -59.58 -17.13
C LEU A 17 -21.26 -60.55 -16.63
N VAL A 18 -22.53 -60.19 -16.81
CA VAL A 18 -23.67 -61.04 -16.46
C VAL A 18 -23.64 -62.33 -17.29
N GLU A 19 -23.70 -63.43 -16.55
CA GLU A 19 -23.66 -64.82 -16.96
C GLU A 19 -25.02 -65.24 -17.54
N GLY A 20 -25.03 -65.72 -18.77
CA GLY A 20 -26.17 -66.39 -19.39
C GLY A 20 -25.86 -67.88 -19.53
N VAL A 21 -26.40 -68.67 -18.60
CA VAL A 21 -26.33 -70.14 -18.58
C VAL A 21 -27.10 -70.73 -19.77
N VAL A 22 -26.45 -71.61 -20.53
CA VAL A 22 -27.12 -72.60 -21.40
C VAL A 22 -26.82 -73.97 -20.83
N GLN A 23 -27.86 -74.67 -20.35
CA GLN A 23 -27.78 -76.07 -19.96
C GLN A 23 -27.60 -76.94 -21.20
N VAL A 24 -26.65 -77.88 -21.12
CA VAL A 24 -26.57 -79.10 -21.92
C VAL A 24 -26.75 -80.25 -20.94
N GLU A 25 -27.74 -81.11 -21.18
CA GLU A 25 -27.83 -82.43 -20.57
C GLU A 25 -27.58 -83.49 -21.66
N ASP A 26 -26.61 -84.34 -21.31
CA ASP A 26 -26.08 -85.60 -21.85
C ASP A 26 -27.04 -86.45 -22.73
N GLU A 27 -26.60 -86.85 -23.94
CA GLU A 27 -25.90 -88.11 -24.28
C GLU A 27 -26.78 -89.36 -24.21
N GLU A 28 -27.13 -89.91 -25.38
CA GLU A 28 -27.06 -91.35 -25.62
C GLU A 28 -26.64 -91.61 -27.06
N GLY A 29 -25.57 -92.38 -27.24
CA GLY A 29 -25.58 -93.43 -28.26
C GLY A 29 -24.47 -93.43 -29.30
N HIS A 30 -23.51 -94.33 -29.03
CA HIS A 30 -22.83 -95.20 -30.00
C HIS A 30 -21.76 -94.61 -30.93
N GLY A 31 -20.59 -95.22 -30.82
CA GLY A 31 -19.49 -95.02 -31.74
C GLY A 31 -19.73 -95.67 -33.09
N GLU A 32 -19.20 -95.03 -34.12
CA GLU A 32 -18.83 -95.65 -35.38
C GLU A 32 -17.63 -94.87 -35.94
N GLU A 33 -16.57 -95.58 -36.29
CA GLU A 33 -15.46 -95.02 -37.07
C GLU A 33 -16.00 -94.61 -38.44
N VAL A 34 -15.77 -93.37 -38.89
CA VAL A 34 -15.95 -93.03 -40.30
C VAL A 34 -14.84 -92.12 -40.81
N GLU A 35 -14.24 -92.63 -41.87
CA GLU A 35 -13.24 -92.07 -42.76
C GLU A 35 -13.50 -90.64 -43.22
N VAL A 36 -12.40 -90.01 -43.62
CA VAL A 36 -12.38 -88.78 -44.40
C VAL A 36 -13.03 -89.02 -45.77
N ALA A 37 -14.23 -88.50 -45.99
CA ALA A 37 -14.75 -88.26 -47.34
C ALA A 37 -15.74 -87.08 -47.38
N GLU A 38 -15.31 -86.06 -48.11
CA GLU A 38 -16.07 -85.10 -48.94
C GLU A 38 -17.37 -84.45 -48.42
N ASN A 39 -17.27 -83.12 -48.27
CA ASN A 39 -18.33 -82.14 -48.59
C ASN A 39 -19.65 -82.22 -47.80
N GLN A 40 -19.62 -81.83 -46.53
CA GLN A 40 -20.80 -81.31 -45.84
C GLN A 40 -20.47 -79.93 -45.25
N LEU A 41 -21.03 -78.91 -45.88
CA LEU A 41 -20.98 -77.50 -45.49
C LEU A 41 -21.60 -77.34 -44.08
N ASN A 42 -20.77 -76.98 -43.10
CA ASN A 42 -21.24 -76.55 -41.78
C ASN A 42 -21.97 -75.19 -41.91
N PRO A 43 -23.29 -75.07 -41.68
CA PRO A 43 -24.05 -73.85 -41.98
C PRO A 43 -23.77 -72.64 -41.06
N ILE A 44 -22.91 -72.83 -40.05
CA ILE A 44 -22.62 -71.85 -38.99
C ILE A 44 -21.11 -71.57 -38.84
N ALA A 45 -20.25 -72.43 -39.41
CA ALA A 45 -18.81 -72.23 -39.37
C ALA A 45 -18.41 -71.41 -40.61
N PRO A 46 -17.83 -70.21 -40.43
CA PRO A 46 -17.40 -69.41 -41.56
C PRO A 46 -16.36 -70.17 -42.36
N GLU A 47 -16.43 -70.10 -43.69
CA GLU A 47 -15.42 -70.71 -44.53
C GLU A 47 -14.05 -70.06 -44.24
N LEU A 48 -12.98 -70.87 -44.17
CA LEU A 48 -11.63 -70.39 -43.84
C LEU A 48 -11.18 -69.21 -44.72
N LYS A 49 -11.63 -69.18 -45.98
CA LYS A 49 -11.35 -68.07 -46.92
C LYS A 49 -11.91 -66.72 -46.45
N GLU A 50 -13.10 -66.71 -45.86
CA GLU A 50 -13.78 -65.50 -45.38
C GLU A 50 -13.12 -64.97 -44.11
N VAL A 51 -12.71 -65.88 -43.22
CA VAL A 51 -11.93 -65.53 -42.03
C VAL A 51 -10.59 -64.92 -42.42
N VAL A 52 -9.86 -65.51 -43.39
CA VAL A 52 -8.57 -64.98 -43.83
C VAL A 52 -8.71 -63.61 -44.49
N TRP A 53 -9.72 -63.41 -45.35
CA TRP A 53 -9.95 -62.10 -45.98
C TRP A 53 -10.44 -61.03 -45.00
N GLY A 54 -11.37 -61.38 -44.09
CA GLY A 54 -11.87 -60.47 -43.06
C GLY A 54 -10.78 -60.10 -42.05
N PHE A 55 -10.00 -61.08 -41.59
CA PHE A 55 -8.86 -60.85 -40.71
C PHE A 55 -7.77 -60.03 -41.41
N GLY A 56 -7.47 -60.32 -42.68
CA GLY A 56 -6.53 -59.54 -43.48
C GLY A 56 -6.94 -58.07 -43.59
N ALA A 57 -8.21 -57.79 -43.92
CA ALA A 57 -8.75 -56.44 -43.97
C ALA A 57 -8.68 -55.74 -42.59
N PHE A 58 -8.99 -56.47 -41.51
CA PHE A 58 -8.88 -55.97 -40.15
C PHE A 58 -7.43 -55.62 -39.77
N VAL A 59 -6.45 -56.47 -40.11
CA VAL A 59 -5.03 -56.21 -39.86
C VAL A 59 -4.56 -54.97 -40.62
N VAL A 60 -4.93 -54.83 -41.89
CA VAL A 60 -4.60 -53.63 -42.68
C VAL A 60 -5.20 -52.38 -42.02
N LEU A 61 -6.47 -52.41 -41.61
CA LEU A 61 -7.09 -51.32 -40.88
C LEU A 61 -6.36 -51.01 -39.57
N ALA A 62 -6.02 -52.04 -38.78
CA ALA A 62 -5.33 -51.88 -37.51
C ALA A 62 -3.94 -51.23 -37.69
N VAL A 63 -3.20 -51.60 -38.74
CA VAL A 63 -1.93 -50.99 -39.12
C VAL A 63 -2.14 -49.51 -39.47
N VAL A 64 -3.12 -49.19 -40.32
CA VAL A 64 -3.42 -47.79 -40.68
C VAL A 64 -3.79 -46.96 -39.45
N LEU A 65 -4.64 -47.49 -38.56
CA LEU A 65 -4.99 -46.81 -37.31
C LEU A 65 -3.75 -46.57 -36.45
N ARG A 66 -2.91 -47.60 -36.28
CA ARG A 66 -1.69 -47.55 -35.44
C ARG A 66 -0.67 -46.52 -35.93
N PHE A 67 -0.52 -46.35 -37.24
CA PHE A 67 0.47 -45.45 -37.84
C PHE A 67 -0.08 -44.06 -38.18
N VAL A 68 -1.39 -43.91 -38.40
CA VAL A 68 -1.98 -42.63 -38.82
C VAL A 68 -2.86 -41.99 -37.75
N LEU A 69 -3.81 -42.73 -37.17
CA LEU A 69 -4.80 -42.17 -36.24
C LEU A 69 -4.22 -41.95 -34.83
N PHE A 70 -3.61 -42.99 -34.25
CA PHE A 70 -3.02 -42.91 -32.91
C PHE A 70 -1.99 -41.78 -32.73
N PRO A 71 -1.02 -41.57 -33.64
CA PRO A 71 -0.09 -40.46 -33.46
C PRO A 71 -0.76 -39.09 -33.54
N LYS A 72 -1.79 -38.91 -34.37
CA LYS A 72 -2.54 -37.65 -34.44
C LYS A 72 -3.32 -37.36 -33.17
N VAL A 73 -4.00 -38.36 -32.61
CA VAL A 73 -4.73 -38.22 -31.34
C VAL A 73 -3.76 -37.91 -30.20
N ARG A 74 -2.64 -38.63 -30.13
CA ARG A 74 -1.61 -38.38 -29.11
C ARG A 74 -1.00 -36.98 -29.24
N ALA A 75 -0.72 -36.52 -30.46
CA ALA A 75 -0.22 -35.17 -30.71
C ALA A 75 -1.22 -34.10 -30.26
N GLY A 76 -2.52 -34.29 -30.53
CA GLY A 76 -3.57 -33.39 -30.07
C GLY A 76 -3.69 -33.33 -28.54
N MET A 77 -3.59 -34.48 -27.87
CA MET A 77 -3.59 -34.52 -26.40
C MET A 77 -2.36 -33.84 -25.80
N ALA A 78 -1.16 -34.11 -26.35
CA ALA A 78 0.07 -33.47 -25.93
C ALA A 78 0.01 -31.95 -26.11
N ALA A 79 -0.43 -31.47 -27.28
CA ALA A 79 -0.57 -30.04 -27.55
C ALA A 79 -1.52 -29.33 -26.58
N ARG A 80 -2.63 -29.98 -26.18
CA ARG A 80 -3.54 -29.44 -25.16
C ARG A 80 -2.93 -29.43 -23.77
N TYR A 81 -2.19 -30.48 -23.42
CA TYR A 81 -1.48 -30.54 -22.14
C TYR A 81 -0.44 -29.43 -22.04
N ASP A 82 0.39 -29.28 -23.08
CA ASP A 82 1.43 -28.25 -23.16
C ASP A 82 0.83 -26.84 -23.16
N SER A 83 -0.31 -26.62 -23.85
CA SER A 83 -0.98 -25.31 -23.82
C SER A 83 -1.52 -25.00 -22.43
N ILE A 84 -2.14 -25.96 -21.76
CA ILE A 84 -2.68 -25.78 -20.40
C ILE A 84 -1.54 -25.48 -19.42
N GLN A 85 -0.47 -26.27 -19.47
CA GLN A 85 0.70 -26.07 -18.62
C GLN A 85 1.35 -24.71 -18.86
N GLY A 86 1.52 -24.32 -20.13
CA GLY A 86 2.05 -23.01 -20.49
C GLY A 86 1.15 -21.85 -20.05
N ASP A 87 -0.18 -22.02 -20.09
CA ASP A 87 -1.11 -21.01 -19.60
C ASP A 87 -1.11 -20.90 -18.08
N PHE A 88 -0.94 -22.01 -17.34
CA PHE A 88 -0.72 -21.99 -15.90
C PHE A 88 0.57 -21.27 -15.53
N GLU A 89 1.69 -21.60 -16.16
CA GLU A 89 2.99 -20.96 -15.91
C GLU A 89 2.96 -19.45 -16.19
N LYS A 90 2.30 -19.03 -17.28
CA LYS A 90 2.07 -17.61 -17.59
C LYS A 90 1.21 -16.93 -16.53
N ALA A 91 0.12 -17.57 -16.10
CA ALA A 91 -0.78 -17.02 -15.09
C ALA A 91 -0.07 -16.88 -13.73
N GLU A 92 0.73 -17.87 -13.34
CA GLU A 92 1.56 -17.82 -12.13
C GLU A 92 2.60 -16.71 -12.21
N THR A 93 3.31 -16.60 -13.33
CA THR A 93 4.32 -15.55 -13.56
C THR A 93 3.68 -14.16 -13.51
N LEU A 94 2.54 -13.98 -14.18
CA LEU A 94 1.80 -12.72 -14.19
C LEU A 94 1.25 -12.36 -12.80
N THR A 95 0.77 -13.35 -12.05
CA THR A 95 0.30 -13.15 -10.67
C THR A 95 1.46 -12.78 -9.76
N ALA A 96 2.62 -13.42 -9.93
CA ALA A 96 3.82 -13.13 -9.17
C ALA A 96 4.36 -11.72 -9.49
N SER A 97 4.40 -11.33 -10.76
CA SER A 97 4.82 -9.99 -11.17
C SER A 97 3.86 -8.92 -10.67
N ALA A 98 2.54 -9.13 -10.79
CA ALA A 98 1.54 -8.20 -10.27
C ALA A 98 1.64 -8.03 -8.74
N ARG A 99 1.86 -9.12 -8.00
CA ARG A 99 2.10 -9.05 -6.54
C ARG A 99 3.38 -8.29 -6.20
N ALA A 100 4.45 -8.49 -6.97
CA ALA A 100 5.69 -7.75 -6.80
C ALA A 100 5.51 -6.26 -7.08
N GLU A 101 4.79 -5.89 -8.14
CA GLU A 101 4.48 -4.49 -8.47
C GLU A 101 3.62 -3.83 -7.38
N VAL A 102 2.61 -4.53 -6.84
CA VAL A 102 1.80 -4.02 -5.73
C VAL A 102 2.67 -3.81 -4.49
N ALA A 103 3.53 -4.77 -4.13
CA ALA A 103 4.43 -4.63 -2.99
C ALA A 103 5.38 -3.44 -3.14
N GLU A 104 5.94 -3.24 -4.34
CA GLU A 104 6.81 -2.10 -4.65
C GLU A 104 6.04 -0.77 -4.61
N TYR A 105 4.80 -0.74 -5.11
CA TYR A 105 3.95 0.45 -5.03
C TYR A 105 3.59 0.79 -3.58
N GLU A 106 3.23 -0.20 -2.77
CA GLU A 106 2.95 -0.02 -1.34
C GLU A 106 4.19 0.47 -0.58
N ALA A 107 5.37 -0.08 -0.89
CA ALA A 107 6.64 0.38 -0.33
C ALA A 107 6.93 1.85 -0.70
N GLN A 108 6.74 2.23 -1.96
CA GLN A 108 6.88 3.62 -2.40
C GLN A 108 5.90 4.55 -1.68
N VAL A 109 4.63 4.16 -1.54
CA VAL A 109 3.62 4.94 -0.80
C VAL A 109 4.02 5.08 0.67
N ALA A 110 4.52 4.02 1.30
CA ALA A 110 4.99 4.06 2.68
C ALA A 110 6.20 5.00 2.84
N SER A 111 7.17 4.94 1.92
CA SER A 111 8.34 5.83 1.90
C SER A 111 7.90 7.29 1.74
N VAL A 112 7.02 7.60 0.79
CA VAL A 112 6.53 8.96 0.56
C VAL A 112 5.77 9.49 1.78
N ARG A 113 5.00 8.65 2.47
CA ARG A 113 4.32 9.05 3.72
C ARG A 113 5.35 9.35 4.82
N ALA A 114 6.35 8.50 4.99
CA ALA A 114 7.42 8.72 5.97
C ALA A 114 8.17 10.04 5.68
N ASP A 115 8.54 10.29 4.42
CA ASP A 115 9.20 11.52 4.00
C ASP A 115 8.31 12.75 4.20
N ALA A 116 7.02 12.65 3.90
CA ALA A 116 6.07 13.74 4.12
C ALA A 116 5.95 14.08 5.61
N HIS A 117 5.85 13.07 6.49
CA HIS A 117 5.86 13.28 7.93
C HIS A 117 7.17 13.91 8.39
N GLY A 118 8.32 13.40 7.93
CA GLY A 118 9.63 13.98 8.24
C GLY A 118 9.76 15.45 7.81
N ARG A 119 9.24 15.81 6.63
CA ARG A 119 9.22 17.20 6.14
C ARG A 119 8.32 18.10 6.97
N VAL A 120 7.15 17.62 7.37
CA VAL A 120 6.22 18.37 8.24
C VAL A 120 6.85 18.62 9.60
N ASP A 121 7.48 17.61 10.20
CA ASP A 121 8.11 17.75 11.51
C ASP A 121 9.35 18.66 11.46
N ALA A 122 10.18 18.55 10.42
CA ALA A 122 11.29 19.47 10.19
C ALA A 122 10.82 20.93 9.98
N ALA A 123 9.73 21.13 9.22
CA ALA A 123 9.14 22.45 9.03
C ALA A 123 8.59 23.02 10.36
N ARG A 124 7.91 22.21 11.17
CA ARG A 124 7.42 22.62 12.50
C ARG A 124 8.58 23.01 13.43
N ALA A 125 9.64 22.21 13.48
CA ALA A 125 10.82 22.52 14.29
C ALA A 125 11.47 23.84 13.85
N THR A 126 11.62 24.06 12.55
CA THR A 126 12.18 25.31 12.00
C THR A 126 11.30 26.51 12.32
N LEU A 127 9.98 26.37 12.17
CA LEU A 127 9.02 27.43 12.48
C LEU A 127 9.01 27.79 13.97
N GLU A 128 9.15 26.82 14.87
CA GLU A 128 9.20 27.11 16.30
C GLU A 128 10.48 27.87 16.68
N VAL A 129 11.62 27.50 16.08
CA VAL A 129 12.87 28.26 16.23
C VAL A 129 12.69 29.70 15.74
N GLU A 130 12.25 29.90 14.50
CA GLU A 130 12.02 31.25 13.96
C GLU A 130 11.01 32.05 14.79
N ARG A 131 9.95 31.39 15.28
CA ARG A 131 8.94 32.02 16.13
C ARG A 131 9.57 32.49 17.43
N SER A 132 10.38 31.65 18.08
CA SER A 132 11.07 31.99 19.32
C SER A 132 12.04 33.16 19.12
N GLU A 133 12.79 33.17 18.02
CA GLU A 133 13.72 34.24 17.65
C GLU A 133 12.99 35.55 17.39
N LYS A 134 11.89 35.52 16.62
CA LYS A 134 11.08 36.71 16.33
C LYS A 134 10.45 37.29 17.60
N ILE A 135 9.98 36.44 18.52
CA ILE A 135 9.45 36.87 19.82
C ILE A 135 10.57 37.48 20.66
N ALA A 136 11.74 36.85 20.73
CA ALA A 136 12.88 37.38 21.48
C ALA A 136 13.34 38.75 20.92
N ALA A 137 13.46 38.88 19.60
CA ALA A 137 13.81 40.13 18.94
C ALA A 137 12.75 41.23 19.16
N ALA A 138 11.46 40.89 19.08
CA ALA A 138 10.39 41.82 19.37
C ALA A 138 10.42 42.30 20.83
N ASN A 139 10.64 41.40 21.78
CA ASN A 139 10.78 41.73 23.20
C ASN A 139 11.99 42.62 23.47
N ALA A 140 13.14 42.33 22.84
CA ALA A 140 14.34 43.18 22.94
C ALA A 140 14.06 44.60 22.44
N ARG A 141 13.41 44.74 21.28
CA ARG A 141 13.03 46.05 20.72
C ARG A 141 12.02 46.79 21.58
N ILE A 142 11.07 46.08 22.21
CA ILE A 142 10.12 46.67 23.16
C ILE A 142 10.87 47.17 24.40
N ALA A 143 11.79 46.39 24.95
CA ALA A 143 12.59 46.77 26.10
C ALA A 143 13.45 48.01 25.82
N GLU A 144 14.12 48.05 24.67
CA GLU A 144 14.90 49.20 24.21
C GLU A 144 14.03 50.47 24.11
N ARG A 145 12.87 50.38 23.43
CA ARG A 145 11.93 51.51 23.30
C ARG A 145 11.39 51.98 24.64
N ARG A 146 11.11 51.07 25.56
CA ARG A 146 10.69 51.42 26.92
C ARG A 146 11.80 52.13 27.69
N GLY A 147 13.05 51.68 27.55
CA GLY A 147 14.21 52.34 28.13
C GLY A 147 14.40 53.77 27.59
N ALA A 148 14.33 53.93 26.27
CA ALA A 148 14.41 55.25 25.62
C ALA A 148 13.27 56.17 26.08
N ALA A 149 12.03 55.70 26.07
CA ALA A 149 10.88 56.47 26.53
C ALA A 149 11.00 56.85 28.03
N ALA A 150 11.51 55.95 28.87
CA ALA A 150 11.75 56.27 30.29
C ALA A 150 12.83 57.35 30.46
N ALA A 151 13.91 57.30 29.67
CA ALA A 151 14.94 58.33 29.67
C ALA A 151 14.41 59.69 29.16
N GLU A 152 13.57 59.68 28.12
CA GLU A 152 12.90 60.88 27.61
C GLU A 152 11.95 61.49 28.65
N VAL A 153 11.16 60.66 29.35
CA VAL A 153 10.28 61.11 30.44
C VAL A 153 11.09 61.73 31.58
N GLU A 154 12.21 61.13 31.96
CA GLU A 154 13.06 61.66 33.02
C GLU A 154 13.71 62.99 32.62
N ALA A 155 14.21 63.10 31.39
CA ALA A 155 14.71 64.35 30.85
C ALA A 155 13.63 65.45 30.80
N ALA A 156 12.41 65.09 30.38
CA ALA A 156 11.27 66.01 30.34
C ALA A 156 10.85 66.46 31.75
N ARG A 157 10.90 65.58 32.75
CA ARG A 157 10.65 65.93 34.15
C ARG A 157 11.70 66.87 34.71
N ALA A 158 12.98 66.61 34.43
CA ALA A 158 14.07 67.48 34.86
C ALA A 158 13.94 68.89 34.23
N ALA A 159 13.66 68.96 32.93
CA ALA A 159 13.41 70.21 32.22
C ALA A 159 12.20 70.97 32.81
N ALA A 160 11.05 70.31 32.94
CA ALA A 160 9.85 70.91 33.53
C ALA A 160 10.10 71.37 34.98
N GLY A 161 10.85 70.61 35.78
CA GLY A 161 11.26 71.01 37.12
C GLY A 161 12.08 72.30 37.13
N SER A 162 13.04 72.43 36.20
CA SER A 162 13.85 73.65 36.06
C SER A 162 13.03 74.87 35.61
N GLU A 163 12.07 74.68 34.71
CA GLU A 163 11.16 75.74 34.26
C GLU A 163 10.24 76.21 35.38
N VAL A 164 9.70 75.27 36.17
CA VAL A 164 8.87 75.60 37.35
C VAL A 164 9.70 76.35 38.39
N ALA A 165 10.93 75.91 38.68
CA ALA A 165 11.81 76.59 39.62
C ALA A 165 12.12 78.04 39.19
N ALA A 166 12.38 78.27 37.91
CA ALA A 166 12.60 79.61 37.36
C ALA A 166 11.34 80.49 37.47
N ALA A 167 10.15 79.95 37.17
CA ALA A 167 8.89 80.68 37.28
C ALA A 167 8.55 81.04 38.74
N VAL A 168 8.74 80.08 39.65
CA VAL A 168 8.53 80.29 41.10
C VAL A 168 9.52 81.31 41.65
N SER A 169 10.80 81.25 41.27
CA SER A 169 11.81 82.25 41.65
C SER A 169 11.39 83.67 41.23
N THR A 170 10.92 83.83 40.00
CA THR A 170 10.43 85.12 39.48
C THR A 170 9.24 85.65 40.28
N VAL A 171 8.26 84.79 40.59
CA VAL A 171 7.09 85.16 41.40
C VAL A 171 7.47 85.47 42.84
N ALA A 172 8.35 84.67 43.45
CA ALA A 172 8.81 84.85 44.82
C ALA A 172 9.62 86.15 44.99
N ALA A 173 10.51 86.46 44.05
CA ALA A 173 11.26 87.72 44.03
C ALA A 173 10.32 88.92 43.95
N SER A 174 9.34 88.87 43.04
CA SER A 174 8.33 89.93 42.87
C SER A 174 7.50 90.13 44.15
N ALA A 175 7.07 89.05 44.80
CA ALA A 175 6.30 89.10 46.03
C ALA A 175 7.13 89.64 47.21
N ALA A 176 8.40 89.27 47.32
CA ALA A 176 9.31 89.75 48.36
C ALA A 176 9.64 91.24 48.20
N GLU A 177 9.81 91.72 46.97
CA GLU A 177 9.99 93.14 46.68
C GLU A 177 8.75 93.95 47.06
N LEU A 178 7.55 93.47 46.71
CA LEU A 178 6.27 94.09 47.11
C LEU A 178 6.10 94.14 48.64
N ALA A 179 6.51 93.11 49.37
CA ALA A 179 6.35 93.04 50.82
C ALA A 179 7.38 93.88 51.61
N THR A 180 8.61 93.98 51.11
CA THR A 180 9.74 94.62 51.85
C THR A 180 10.13 95.99 51.30
N GLY A 181 9.64 96.36 50.11
CA GLY A 181 9.96 97.61 49.42
C GLY A 181 11.38 97.67 48.87
N ARG A 182 12.12 96.55 48.83
CA ARG A 182 13.46 96.44 48.24
C ARG A 182 13.60 95.12 47.47
N ALA A 183 14.31 95.14 46.35
CA ALA A 183 14.61 93.93 45.60
C ALA A 183 15.47 92.96 46.46
N PRO A 184 15.05 91.70 46.64
CA PRO A 184 15.86 90.69 47.31
C PRO A 184 17.07 90.29 46.45
N ALA A 185 18.12 89.76 47.08
CA ALA A 185 19.27 89.22 46.33
C ALA A 185 18.90 87.88 45.66
N ASP A 186 19.24 87.72 44.38
CA ASP A 186 18.92 86.53 43.56
C ASP A 186 19.39 85.22 44.19
N SER A 187 20.57 85.22 44.83
CA SER A 187 21.12 84.03 45.51
C SER A 187 20.26 83.58 46.69
N THR A 188 19.63 84.51 47.40
CA THR A 188 18.75 84.23 48.54
C THR A 188 17.42 83.65 48.06
N VAL A 189 16.87 84.20 46.98
CA VAL A 189 15.63 83.68 46.36
C VAL A 189 15.85 82.29 45.80
N SER A 190 16.92 82.06 45.03
CA SER A 190 17.26 80.74 44.49
C SER A 190 17.41 79.70 45.60
N THR A 191 18.20 80.01 46.63
CA THR A 191 18.43 79.09 47.76
C THR A 191 17.12 78.76 48.49
N ALA A 192 16.25 79.75 48.72
CA ALA A 192 14.98 79.53 49.40
C ALA A 192 14.01 78.69 48.56
N VAL A 193 13.96 78.91 47.24
CA VAL A 193 13.14 78.12 46.31
C VAL A 193 13.66 76.70 46.19
N ASP A 194 14.97 76.52 46.05
CA ASP A 194 15.61 75.20 45.99
C ASP A 194 15.35 74.39 47.27
N GLN A 195 15.44 75.05 48.43
CA GLN A 195 15.17 74.43 49.72
C GLN A 195 13.68 74.08 49.90
N ALA A 196 12.76 74.92 49.41
CA ALA A 196 11.32 74.66 49.47
C ALA A 196 10.87 73.57 48.49
N MET A 197 11.45 73.52 47.29
CA MET A 197 11.15 72.51 46.27
C MET A 197 11.79 71.16 46.61
N GLY A 198 13.00 71.16 47.16
CA GLY A 198 13.70 69.95 47.61
C GLY A 198 13.12 69.32 48.88
N ALA A 199 12.44 70.10 49.73
CA ALA A 199 11.79 69.58 50.94
C ALA A 199 10.49 68.79 50.68
N ASN A 200 9.90 68.90 49.49
CA ASN A 200 8.65 68.26 49.10
C ASN A 200 8.82 67.18 47.99
N ALA A 201 10.05 66.87 47.60
CA ALA A 201 10.37 65.85 46.59
C ALA A 201 10.51 64.44 47.20
#